data_AF-A0A225SRB5-F1
#
_entry.id   AF-A0A225SRB5-F1
#
_cell.length_a   1.000
_cell.length_b   1.000
_cell.length_c   1.000
_cell.angle_alpha   90.00
_cell.angle_beta   90.00
_cell.angle_gamma   90.00
#
_symmetry.space_group_name_H-M   'P 1'
#
loop_
_entity.id
_entity.type
_entity.pdbx_description
1 polymer ?
#
loop_
_entity_poly.entity_id
_entity_poly.type
_entity_poly.pdbx_seq_one_letter_code
_entity_poly.pdbx_strand_id
1 'polypeptide(L)'
;MPFPQLPDSQDRQRLFHLLKKLSSLTAWQRIFHFYQQWADMAEASVRDAVNQGWDKLTGLPERDHALILKGLAHCEEGVNRLRQGNKLVFRYDANGEFVMARRPLTYFHEFVHRVQTGDSDIDLAHTPRWDAFCAMTSMLDSAWSECAALILESQYLDQPAPLVFNQTWRDKLNKLPFPDSLSPVPEPLRNTVVASGKALPCSGIWEPVELPMRKCAPSLFSRSAEAPDGPLPPAGCMNYLHGGSDAPTIEVFDADDEIEEVATQWRLIWKDDRYLDGSIPDEESAYTFP
;
A
#
# COMPACT_ATOMS: atom_id res chain seq x y z
N MET A 1 16.59 26.52 4.76
CA MET A 1 16.10 25.36 4.00
C MET A 1 16.15 24.20 4.96
N PRO A 2 15.01 23.64 5.34
CA PRO A 2 15.01 22.43 6.15
C PRO A 2 15.64 21.28 5.38
N PHE A 3 16.39 20.45 6.07
CA PHE A 3 16.91 19.22 5.50
C PHE A 3 16.02 18.08 6.01
N PRO A 4 15.44 17.26 5.12
CA PRO A 4 14.66 16.12 5.56
C PRO A 4 15.52 15.23 6.46
N GLN A 5 14.92 14.70 7.53
CA GLN A 5 15.58 13.64 8.28
C GLN A 5 15.76 12.46 7.32
N LEU A 6 17.01 12.04 7.11
CA LEU A 6 17.32 10.94 6.19
C LEU A 6 17.47 9.62 6.95
N PRO A 7 16.97 8.51 6.38
CA PRO A 7 17.21 7.19 6.94
C PRO A 7 18.70 6.84 6.86
N ASP A 8 19.25 6.30 7.94
CA ASP A 8 20.61 5.76 7.92
C ASP A 8 20.66 4.41 7.17
N SER A 9 21.84 3.78 7.08
CA SER A 9 21.97 2.52 6.33
C SER A 9 21.11 1.37 6.90
N GLN A 10 20.91 1.33 8.22
CA GLN A 10 20.08 0.31 8.87
C GLN A 10 18.60 0.59 8.63
N ASP A 11 18.19 1.86 8.75
CA ASP A 11 16.82 2.30 8.44
C ASP A 11 16.48 1.99 6.98
N ARG A 12 17.38 2.30 6.04
CA ARG A 12 17.18 2.01 4.60
C ARG A 12 16.98 0.52 4.33
N GLN A 13 17.76 -0.37 4.96
CA GLN A 13 17.57 -1.83 4.83
C GLN A 13 16.20 -2.28 5.34
N ARG A 14 15.76 -1.75 6.48
CA ARG A 14 14.46 -2.05 7.08
C ARG A 14 13.30 -1.56 6.22
N LEU A 15 13.39 -0.32 5.72
CA LEU A 15 12.40 0.28 4.81
C LEU A 15 12.31 -0.51 3.50
N PHE A 16 13.46 -0.86 2.91
CA PHE A 16 13.52 -1.65 1.69
C PHE A 16 12.84 -3.01 1.87
N HIS A 17 13.16 -3.72 2.96
CA HIS A 17 12.52 -4.99 3.30
C HIS A 17 11.02 -4.82 3.53
N LEU A 18 10.61 -3.78 4.27
CA LEU A 18 9.20 -3.50 4.54
C LEU A 18 8.41 -3.29 3.24
N LEU A 19 8.90 -2.45 2.33
CA LEU A 19 8.22 -2.19 1.05
C LEU A 19 8.12 -3.45 0.19
N LYS A 20 9.17 -4.29 0.16
CA LYS A 20 9.11 -5.60 -0.52
C LYS A 20 8.08 -6.54 0.10
N LYS A 21 8.04 -6.60 1.44
CA LYS A 21 7.09 -7.41 2.21
C LYS A 21 5.65 -6.96 1.95
N LEU A 22 5.34 -5.67 2.05
CA LEU A 22 3.97 -5.17 1.91
C LEU A 22 3.45 -5.22 0.47
N SER A 23 4.33 -5.15 -0.53
CA SER A 23 3.97 -5.34 -1.95
C SER A 23 3.94 -6.82 -2.39
N SER A 24 4.21 -7.75 -1.48
CA SER A 24 4.34 -9.17 -1.82
C SER A 24 3.03 -9.89 -2.03
N LEU A 25 3.04 -10.91 -2.88
CA LEU A 25 1.93 -11.82 -3.07
C LEU A 25 1.51 -12.46 -1.74
N THR A 26 2.47 -12.81 -0.88
CA THR A 26 2.21 -13.38 0.44
C THR A 26 1.38 -12.43 1.33
N ALA A 27 1.68 -11.12 1.33
CA ALA A 27 0.90 -10.13 2.08
C ALA A 27 -0.55 -10.03 1.57
N TRP A 28 -0.73 -9.96 0.24
CA TRP A 28 -2.06 -9.81 -0.36
C TRP A 28 -2.88 -11.11 -0.34
N GLN A 29 -2.23 -12.28 -0.35
CA GLN A 29 -2.90 -13.56 -0.09
C GLN A 29 -3.42 -13.66 1.35
N ARG A 30 -2.68 -13.16 2.34
CA ARG A 30 -3.17 -13.05 3.73
C ARG A 30 -4.43 -12.21 3.80
N ILE A 31 -4.44 -11.03 3.17
CA ILE A 31 -5.61 -10.16 3.09
C ILE A 31 -6.79 -10.89 2.44
N PHE A 32 -6.57 -11.56 1.31
CA PHE A 32 -7.60 -12.34 0.63
C PHE A 32 -8.19 -13.44 1.53
N HIS A 33 -7.36 -14.14 2.32
CA HIS A 33 -7.84 -15.14 3.26
C HIS A 33 -8.73 -14.54 4.36
N PHE A 34 -8.38 -13.37 4.92
CA PHE A 34 -9.28 -12.68 5.85
C PHE A 34 -10.57 -12.21 5.17
N TYR A 35 -10.50 -11.82 3.90
CA TYR A 35 -11.68 -11.45 3.11
C TYR A 35 -12.65 -12.61 2.95
N GLN A 36 -12.13 -13.82 2.65
CA GLN A 36 -12.93 -15.04 2.58
C GLN A 36 -13.63 -15.33 3.90
N GLN A 37 -12.89 -15.30 5.02
CA GLN A 37 -13.48 -15.53 6.36
C GLN A 37 -14.57 -14.51 6.70
N TRP A 38 -14.38 -13.26 6.30
CA TRP A 38 -15.37 -12.21 6.51
C TRP A 38 -16.63 -12.42 5.66
N ALA A 39 -16.49 -12.82 4.40
CA ALA A 39 -17.61 -13.19 3.54
C ALA A 39 -18.39 -14.40 4.08
N ASP A 40 -17.68 -15.46 4.49
CA ASP A 40 -18.27 -16.65 5.10
C ASP A 40 -19.05 -16.31 6.39
N MET A 41 -18.53 -15.37 7.19
CA MET A 41 -19.22 -14.89 8.39
C MET A 41 -20.52 -14.15 8.06
N ALA A 42 -20.50 -13.29 7.03
CA ALA A 42 -21.68 -12.60 6.54
C ALA A 42 -22.74 -13.60 6.02
N GLU A 43 -22.33 -14.58 5.22
CA GLU A 43 -23.21 -15.64 4.72
C GLU A 43 -23.86 -16.41 5.89
N ALA A 44 -23.08 -16.80 6.90
CA ALA A 44 -23.58 -17.51 8.06
C ALA A 44 -24.59 -16.68 8.86
N SER A 45 -24.36 -15.37 9.00
CA SER A 45 -25.31 -14.44 9.65
C SER A 45 -26.64 -14.36 8.89
N VAL A 46 -26.57 -14.15 7.57
CA VAL A 46 -27.75 -14.11 6.68
C VAL A 46 -28.55 -15.42 6.78
N ARG A 47 -27.87 -16.57 6.68
CA ARG A 47 -28.50 -17.88 6.76
C ARG A 47 -29.21 -18.10 8.11
N ASP A 48 -28.58 -17.72 9.21
CA ASP A 48 -29.16 -17.87 10.55
C ASP A 48 -30.36 -16.93 10.76
N ALA A 49 -30.35 -15.73 10.17
CA ALA A 49 -31.49 -14.81 10.19
C ALA A 49 -32.67 -15.36 9.37
N VAL A 50 -32.42 -15.86 8.15
CA VAL A 50 -33.45 -16.46 7.30
C VAL A 50 -34.10 -17.68 7.98
N ASN A 51 -33.29 -18.56 8.58
CA ASN A 51 -33.79 -19.73 9.30
C ASN A 51 -34.72 -19.39 10.48
N GLN A 52 -34.58 -18.19 11.04
CA GLN A 52 -35.40 -17.70 12.15
C GLN A 52 -36.57 -16.81 11.68
N GLY A 53 -36.70 -16.57 10.36
CA GLY A 53 -37.72 -15.68 9.80
C GLY A 53 -37.44 -14.20 10.06
N TRP A 54 -36.17 -13.81 10.20
CA TRP A 54 -35.72 -12.45 10.53
C TRP A 54 -35.14 -11.70 9.32
N ASP A 55 -35.46 -12.15 8.11
CA ASP A 55 -34.93 -11.62 6.85
C ASP A 55 -35.15 -10.09 6.69
N LYS A 56 -36.24 -9.57 7.25
CA LYS A 56 -36.59 -8.13 7.22
C LYS A 56 -36.15 -7.35 8.46
N LEU A 57 -35.62 -8.03 9.48
CA LEU A 57 -35.25 -7.43 10.76
C LEU A 57 -33.73 -7.31 10.92
N THR A 58 -32.99 -8.25 10.34
CA THR A 58 -31.53 -8.29 10.47
C THR A 58 -30.85 -7.02 9.93
N GLY A 59 -29.83 -6.56 10.64
CA GLY A 59 -28.93 -5.49 10.21
C GLY A 59 -27.90 -5.94 9.17
N LEU A 60 -27.84 -7.24 8.84
CA LEU A 60 -27.00 -7.80 7.79
C LEU A 60 -27.85 -8.60 6.77
N PRO A 61 -28.63 -7.92 5.93
CA PRO A 61 -29.46 -8.58 4.92
C PRO A 61 -28.64 -9.21 3.77
N GLU A 62 -29.28 -10.05 2.96
CA GLU A 62 -28.65 -10.73 1.81
C GLU A 62 -27.94 -9.78 0.83
N ARG A 63 -28.50 -8.57 0.63
CA ARG A 63 -27.88 -7.54 -0.23
C ARG A 63 -26.48 -7.13 0.26
N ASP A 64 -26.24 -7.16 1.56
CA ASP A 64 -25.00 -6.75 2.20
C ASP A 64 -23.95 -7.85 1.99
N HIS A 65 -24.33 -9.11 2.17
CA HIS A 65 -23.50 -10.26 1.78
C HIS A 65 -23.16 -10.22 0.28
N ALA A 66 -24.12 -9.91 -0.60
CA ALA A 66 -23.85 -9.77 -2.03
C ALA A 66 -22.85 -8.63 -2.36
N LEU A 67 -22.85 -7.54 -1.58
CA LEU A 67 -21.86 -6.47 -1.71
C LEU A 67 -20.46 -6.95 -1.27
N ILE A 68 -20.38 -7.70 -0.18
CA ILE A 68 -19.13 -8.31 0.31
C ILE A 68 -18.55 -9.25 -0.75
N LEU A 69 -19.37 -10.12 -1.36
CA LEU A 69 -18.94 -11.03 -2.41
C LEU A 69 -18.38 -10.31 -3.65
N LYS A 70 -18.92 -9.15 -4.01
CA LYS A 70 -18.35 -8.32 -5.10
C LYS A 70 -16.93 -7.85 -4.76
N GLY A 71 -16.70 -7.41 -3.53
CA GLY A 71 -15.37 -7.02 -3.07
C GLY A 71 -14.40 -8.20 -2.99
N LEU A 72 -14.89 -9.36 -2.54
CA LEU A 72 -14.11 -10.60 -2.51
C LEU A 72 -13.64 -11.01 -3.91
N ALA A 73 -14.52 -10.94 -4.92
CA ALA A 73 -14.18 -11.25 -6.30
C ALA A 73 -13.07 -10.34 -6.85
N HIS A 74 -13.12 -9.03 -6.55
CA HIS A 74 -12.03 -8.11 -6.88
C HIS A 74 -10.73 -8.46 -6.13
N CYS A 75 -10.82 -8.85 -4.85
CA CYS A 75 -9.63 -9.22 -4.07
C CYS A 75 -8.97 -10.49 -4.66
N GLU A 76 -9.77 -11.49 -5.02
CA GLU A 76 -9.33 -12.71 -5.69
C GLU A 76 -8.64 -12.41 -7.02
N GLU A 77 -9.27 -11.60 -7.86
CA GLU A 77 -8.71 -11.22 -9.16
C GLU A 77 -7.40 -10.43 -9.00
N GLY A 78 -7.34 -9.52 -8.03
CA GLY A 78 -6.11 -8.80 -7.68
C GLY A 78 -4.98 -9.73 -7.28
N VAL A 79 -5.25 -10.72 -6.42
CA VAL A 79 -4.24 -11.74 -6.02
C VAL A 79 -3.82 -12.60 -7.21
N ASN A 80 -4.76 -13.02 -8.07
CA ASN A 80 -4.47 -13.85 -9.23
C ASN A 80 -3.60 -13.12 -10.26
N ARG A 81 -3.93 -11.86 -10.55
CA ARG A 81 -3.14 -10.99 -11.43
C ARG A 81 -1.78 -10.66 -10.83
N LEU A 82 -1.70 -10.40 -9.52
CA LEU A 82 -0.42 -10.18 -8.84
C LEU A 82 0.48 -11.41 -8.96
N ARG A 83 -0.06 -12.62 -8.79
CA ARG A 83 0.66 -13.90 -8.97
C ARG A 83 1.20 -14.09 -10.39
N GLN A 84 0.61 -13.44 -11.39
CA GLN A 84 1.10 -13.43 -12.78
C GLN A 84 2.09 -12.28 -13.04
N GLY A 85 2.51 -11.56 -12.01
CA GLY A 85 3.45 -10.45 -12.09
C GLY A 85 2.79 -9.09 -12.41
N ASN A 86 1.47 -9.02 -12.58
CA ASN A 86 0.78 -7.79 -12.95
C ASN A 86 0.67 -6.82 -11.75
N LYS A 87 1.50 -5.76 -11.75
CA LYS A 87 1.54 -4.75 -10.69
C LYS A 87 0.50 -3.63 -10.84
N LEU A 88 -0.30 -3.63 -11.91
CA LEU A 88 -1.37 -2.64 -12.12
C LEU A 88 -2.52 -2.80 -11.12
N VAL A 89 -2.62 -3.96 -10.46
CA VAL A 89 -3.62 -4.25 -9.42
C VAL A 89 -3.57 -3.28 -8.22
N PHE A 90 -2.43 -2.61 -8.02
CA PHE A 90 -2.24 -1.62 -6.95
C PHE A 90 -2.66 -0.20 -7.33
N ARG A 91 -2.89 0.06 -8.62
CA ARG A 91 -3.16 1.41 -9.14
C ARG A 91 -4.58 1.87 -8.83
N TYR A 92 -4.79 3.17 -8.81
CA TYR A 92 -6.12 3.79 -8.75
C TYR A 92 -6.60 4.09 -10.18
N ASP A 93 -6.82 3.05 -10.95
CA ASP A 93 -7.40 3.16 -12.29
C ASP A 93 -8.32 1.95 -12.59
N ALA A 94 -8.74 1.80 -13.85
CA ALA A 94 -9.59 0.70 -14.27
C ALA A 94 -8.99 -0.71 -14.05
N ASN A 95 -7.69 -0.80 -13.75
CA ASN A 95 -6.97 -2.04 -13.47
C ASN A 95 -6.81 -2.32 -11.97
N GLY A 96 -7.19 -1.37 -11.11
CA GLY A 96 -6.99 -1.35 -9.67
C GLY A 96 -7.91 -2.29 -8.89
N GLU A 97 -7.69 -3.60 -9.01
CA GLU A 97 -8.54 -4.60 -8.34
C GLU A 97 -8.56 -4.43 -6.82
N PHE A 98 -7.41 -4.15 -6.19
CA PHE A 98 -7.37 -3.97 -4.75
C PHE A 98 -8.10 -2.72 -4.28
N VAL A 99 -8.04 -1.63 -5.05
CA VAL A 99 -8.84 -0.43 -4.77
C VAL A 99 -10.34 -0.75 -4.80
N MET A 100 -10.78 -1.53 -5.78
CA MET A 100 -12.19 -1.93 -5.90
C MET A 100 -12.61 -2.85 -4.75
N ALA A 101 -11.76 -3.81 -4.37
CA ALA A 101 -11.99 -4.71 -3.24
C ALA A 101 -12.05 -3.99 -1.89
N ARG A 102 -11.36 -2.85 -1.73
CA ARG A 102 -11.41 -2.04 -0.50
C ARG A 102 -12.76 -1.35 -0.29
N ARG A 103 -13.51 -1.03 -1.35
CA ARG A 103 -14.73 -0.21 -1.23
C ARG A 103 -15.80 -0.82 -0.30
N PRO A 104 -16.19 -2.10 -0.44
CA PRO A 104 -17.09 -2.72 0.53
C PRO A 104 -16.53 -2.72 1.95
N LEU A 105 -15.24 -3.04 2.11
CA LEU A 105 -14.59 -3.06 3.42
C LEU A 105 -14.67 -1.70 4.12
N THR A 106 -14.38 -0.59 3.42
CA THR A 106 -14.53 0.76 3.98
C THR A 106 -15.97 1.04 4.41
N TYR A 107 -16.95 0.72 3.58
CA TYR A 107 -18.37 0.88 3.93
C TYR A 107 -18.74 0.10 5.21
N PHE A 108 -18.33 -1.17 5.30
CA PHE A 108 -18.68 -2.00 6.47
C PHE A 108 -17.88 -1.63 7.72
N HIS A 109 -16.64 -1.16 7.59
CA HIS A 109 -15.87 -0.61 8.70
C HIS A 109 -16.60 0.60 9.30
N GLU A 110 -17.04 1.55 8.46
CA GLU A 110 -17.83 2.70 8.90
C GLU A 110 -19.18 2.28 9.49
N PHE A 111 -19.86 1.31 8.89
CA PHE A 111 -21.12 0.77 9.39
C PHE A 111 -20.97 0.15 10.80
N VAL A 112 -19.96 -0.70 10.99
CA VAL A 112 -19.64 -1.29 12.30
C VAL A 112 -19.33 -0.20 13.32
N HIS A 113 -18.51 0.79 12.95
CA HIS A 113 -18.19 1.91 13.83
C HIS A 113 -19.45 2.66 14.28
N ARG A 114 -20.33 3.02 13.34
CA ARG A 114 -21.58 3.73 13.64
C ARG A 114 -22.52 2.93 14.55
N VAL A 115 -22.60 1.61 14.40
CA VAL A 115 -23.39 0.77 15.30
C VAL A 115 -22.78 0.76 16.70
N GLN A 116 -21.45 0.69 16.82
CA GLN A 116 -20.75 0.69 18.10
C GLN A 116 -20.83 2.02 18.86
N THR A 117 -20.85 3.15 18.14
CA THR A 117 -21.00 4.48 18.73
C THR A 117 -22.45 4.88 19.01
N GLY A 118 -23.42 4.09 18.55
CA GLY A 118 -24.86 4.38 18.68
C GLY A 118 -25.39 5.34 17.61
N ASP A 119 -24.64 5.59 16.55
CA ASP A 119 -25.03 6.44 15.41
C ASP A 119 -25.82 5.67 14.32
N SER A 120 -26.10 4.38 14.57
CA SER A 120 -26.91 3.54 13.69
C SER A 120 -27.75 2.57 14.50
N ASP A 121 -29.08 2.69 14.36
CA ASP A 121 -30.06 1.81 15.01
C ASP A 121 -30.29 0.57 14.14
N ILE A 122 -29.47 -0.46 14.33
CA ILE A 122 -29.79 -1.80 13.81
C ILE A 122 -30.38 -2.67 14.91
N ASP A 123 -31.21 -3.62 14.51
CA ASP A 123 -31.78 -4.59 15.43
C ASP A 123 -30.77 -5.70 15.73
N LEU A 124 -29.93 -5.48 16.74
CA LEU A 124 -28.92 -6.45 17.18
C LEU A 124 -29.54 -7.77 17.67
N ALA A 125 -30.75 -7.74 18.22
CA ALA A 125 -31.42 -8.95 18.68
C ALA A 125 -31.78 -9.88 17.51
N HIS A 126 -32.00 -9.32 16.32
CA HIS A 126 -32.31 -10.04 15.09
C HIS A 126 -31.13 -10.09 14.10
N THR A 127 -29.91 -9.77 14.56
CA THR A 127 -28.68 -9.82 13.74
C THR A 127 -27.71 -10.88 14.29
N PRO A 128 -27.89 -12.16 13.94
CA PRO A 128 -27.03 -13.23 14.41
C PRO A 128 -25.56 -12.98 14.10
N ARG A 129 -24.67 -13.42 14.99
CA ARG A 129 -23.20 -13.38 14.80
C ARG A 129 -22.61 -11.97 14.63
N TRP A 130 -23.34 -10.92 15.00
CA TRP A 130 -22.88 -9.54 14.87
C TRP A 130 -21.48 -9.29 15.45
N ASP A 131 -21.19 -9.77 16.66
CA ASP A 131 -19.89 -9.59 17.30
C ASP A 131 -18.76 -10.27 16.51
N ALA A 132 -19.03 -11.45 15.96
CA ALA A 132 -18.07 -12.18 15.14
C ALA A 132 -17.84 -11.49 13.79
N PHE A 133 -18.90 -10.93 13.18
CA PHE A 133 -18.79 -10.09 12.00
C PHE A 133 -17.96 -8.83 12.24
N CYS A 134 -18.17 -8.15 13.37
CA CYS A 134 -17.35 -6.99 13.79
C CYS A 134 -15.88 -7.38 13.93
N ALA A 135 -15.59 -8.50 14.62
CA ALA A 135 -14.22 -8.98 14.80
C ALA A 135 -13.53 -9.28 13.47
N MET A 136 -14.21 -9.97 12.54
CA MET A 136 -13.67 -10.25 11.21
C MET A 136 -13.45 -8.98 10.38
N THR A 137 -14.36 -8.01 10.48
CA THR A 137 -14.21 -6.69 9.82
C THR A 137 -12.94 -5.99 10.31
N SER A 138 -12.71 -5.96 11.63
CA SER A 138 -11.51 -5.36 12.22
C SER A 138 -10.22 -6.09 11.83
N MET A 139 -10.22 -7.42 11.80
CA MET A 139 -9.05 -8.21 11.40
C MET A 139 -8.67 -7.95 9.93
N LEU A 140 -9.67 -7.95 9.04
CA LEU A 140 -9.47 -7.65 7.63
C LEU A 140 -9.00 -6.22 7.41
N ASP A 141 -9.63 -5.22 8.04
CA ASP A 141 -9.24 -3.82 7.91
C ASP A 141 -7.82 -3.56 8.44
N SER A 142 -7.43 -4.20 9.56
CA SER A 142 -6.08 -4.11 10.09
C SER A 142 -5.04 -4.66 9.12
N ALA A 143 -5.26 -5.87 8.59
CA ALA A 143 -4.36 -6.48 7.60
C ALA A 143 -4.29 -5.66 6.30
N TRP A 144 -5.42 -5.11 5.86
CA TRP A 144 -5.51 -4.26 4.68
C TRP A 144 -4.72 -2.96 4.88
N SER A 145 -4.94 -2.26 5.99
CA SER A 145 -4.34 -0.97 6.30
C SER A 145 -2.83 -1.07 6.53
N GLU A 146 -2.32 -2.21 7.03
CA GLU A 146 -0.87 -2.48 7.11
C GLU A 146 -0.20 -2.36 5.74
N CYS A 147 -0.82 -2.92 4.70
CA CYS A 147 -0.22 -2.98 3.36
C CYS A 147 -0.57 -1.74 2.53
N ALA A 148 -1.86 -1.40 2.47
CA ALA A 148 -2.38 -0.44 1.51
C ALA A 148 -1.85 0.99 1.73
N ALA A 149 -1.54 1.37 2.97
CA ALA A 149 -1.05 2.71 3.28
C ALA A 149 0.27 3.07 2.57
N LEU A 150 1.08 2.07 2.22
CA LEU A 150 2.39 2.29 1.57
C LEU A 150 2.45 1.75 0.14
N ILE A 151 1.45 0.97 -0.28
CA ILE A 151 1.51 0.18 -1.52
C ILE A 151 0.38 0.49 -2.49
N LEU A 152 -0.81 0.89 -2.05
CA LEU A 152 -1.86 1.26 -3.00
C LEU A 152 -1.65 2.69 -3.46
N GLU A 153 -1.86 2.91 -4.76
CA GLU A 153 -1.88 4.24 -5.32
C GLU A 153 -3.04 5.04 -4.71
N SER A 154 -2.77 6.31 -4.38
CA SER A 154 -3.79 7.21 -3.87
C SER A 154 -4.83 7.52 -4.95
N GLN A 155 -6.05 7.78 -4.51
CA GLN A 155 -7.09 8.34 -5.39
C GLN A 155 -6.84 9.81 -5.76
N TYR A 156 -5.94 10.47 -5.04
CA TYR A 156 -5.56 11.86 -5.25
C TYR A 156 -4.23 11.88 -6.00
N LEU A 157 -4.26 12.29 -7.27
CA LEU A 157 -3.11 12.25 -8.18
C LEU A 157 -1.99 13.23 -7.81
N ASP A 158 -2.31 14.23 -6.99
CA ASP A 158 -1.41 15.27 -6.50
C ASP A 158 -0.84 14.96 -5.12
N GLN A 159 -1.17 13.81 -4.51
CA GLN A 159 -0.64 13.49 -3.20
C GLN A 159 0.87 13.19 -3.22
N PRO A 160 1.60 13.67 -2.21
CA PRO A 160 3.00 13.32 -2.03
C PRO A 160 3.16 11.83 -1.74
N ALA A 161 4.38 11.33 -1.93
CA ALA A 161 4.69 9.94 -1.64
C ALA A 161 4.40 9.60 -0.16
N PRO A 162 3.72 8.47 0.12
CA PRO A 162 3.13 8.22 1.44
C PRO A 162 4.17 7.95 2.53
N LEU A 163 5.35 7.44 2.18
CA LEU A 163 6.40 7.17 3.14
C LEU A 163 7.34 8.38 3.26
N VAL A 164 7.22 9.06 4.40
CA VAL A 164 8.14 10.12 4.83
C VAL A 164 9.00 9.58 5.96
N PHE A 165 10.26 10.00 6.05
CA PHE A 165 11.12 9.57 7.16
C PHE A 165 11.19 10.65 8.24
N ASN A 166 10.69 10.32 9.43
CA ASN A 166 10.73 11.15 10.63
C ASN A 166 10.87 10.27 11.89
N GLN A 167 10.95 10.88 13.07
CA GLN A 167 11.10 10.14 14.33
C GLN A 167 9.95 9.16 14.58
N THR A 168 8.71 9.52 14.24
CA THR A 168 7.56 8.63 14.38
C THR A 168 7.70 7.36 13.54
N TRP A 169 8.19 7.49 12.30
CA TRP A 169 8.48 6.33 11.45
C TRP A 169 9.66 5.51 11.97
N ARG A 170 10.71 6.14 12.48
CA ARG A 170 11.82 5.44 13.14
C ARG A 170 11.34 4.61 14.33
N ASP A 171 10.48 5.17 15.18
CA ASP A 171 9.90 4.47 16.33
C ASP A 171 8.98 3.32 15.91
N LYS A 172 8.21 3.50 14.83
CA LYS A 172 7.38 2.44 14.24
C LYS A 172 8.25 1.31 13.70
N LEU A 173 9.30 1.62 12.93
CA LEU A 173 10.24 0.63 12.42
C LEU A 173 10.89 -0.16 13.56
N ASN A 174 11.28 0.48 14.66
CA ASN A 174 11.90 -0.21 15.79
C ASN A 174 10.97 -1.22 16.51
N LYS A 175 9.66 -1.14 16.30
CA LYS A 175 8.67 -2.06 16.86
C LYS A 175 8.27 -3.19 15.90
N LEU A 176 8.62 -3.08 14.62
CA LEU A 176 8.28 -4.09 13.62
C LEU A 176 9.25 -5.28 13.71
N PRO A 177 8.75 -6.51 13.49
CA PRO A 177 9.62 -7.67 13.41
C PRO A 177 10.44 -7.62 12.12
N PHE A 178 11.75 -7.82 12.25
CA PHE A 178 12.67 -7.99 11.14
C PHE A 178 13.50 -9.27 11.35
N PRO A 179 13.91 -9.95 10.28
CA PRO A 179 14.88 -11.03 10.39
C PRO A 179 16.22 -10.50 10.93
N ASP A 180 16.99 -11.38 11.58
CA ASP A 180 18.30 -11.04 12.17
C ASP A 180 19.30 -10.47 11.15
N SER A 181 19.15 -10.88 9.88
CA SER A 181 19.96 -10.39 8.77
C SER A 181 19.05 -9.88 7.65
N LEU A 182 19.25 -8.61 7.30
CA LEU A 182 18.59 -7.95 6.17
C LEU A 182 19.55 -7.89 4.98
N SER A 183 19.00 -8.11 3.78
CA SER A 183 19.75 -7.89 2.55
C SER A 183 20.15 -6.41 2.43
N PRO A 184 21.34 -6.11 1.88
CA PRO A 184 21.72 -4.73 1.59
C PRO A 184 20.76 -4.12 0.56
N VAL A 185 20.53 -2.81 0.68
CA VAL A 185 19.80 -2.06 -0.35
C VAL A 185 20.63 -2.08 -1.64
N PRO A 186 20.04 -2.45 -2.79
CA PRO A 186 20.76 -2.44 -4.06
C PRO A 186 21.34 -1.06 -4.38
N GLU A 187 22.52 -1.02 -4.97
CA GLU A 187 23.17 0.21 -5.45
C GLU A 187 23.30 0.12 -6.99
N PRO A 188 22.35 0.71 -7.75
CA PRO A 188 22.36 0.63 -9.21
C PRO A 188 23.61 1.28 -9.82
N LEU A 189 24.34 0.55 -10.67
CA LEU A 189 25.48 1.12 -11.41
C LEU A 189 25.02 2.11 -12.49
N ARG A 190 23.88 1.84 -13.13
CA ARG A 190 23.23 2.71 -14.11
C ARG A 190 21.95 3.28 -13.53
N ASN A 191 21.81 4.58 -13.61
CA ASN A 191 20.71 5.29 -12.96
C ASN A 191 19.53 5.49 -13.90
N THR A 192 18.36 5.01 -13.48
CA THR A 192 17.07 5.43 -14.02
C THR A 192 16.50 6.47 -13.07
N VAL A 193 16.42 7.72 -13.52
CA VAL A 193 15.94 8.85 -12.71
C VAL A 193 14.74 9.51 -13.39
N VAL A 194 13.70 9.77 -12.61
CA VAL A 194 12.44 10.36 -13.06
C VAL A 194 12.10 11.54 -12.15
N ALA A 195 11.85 12.71 -12.73
CA ALA A 195 11.40 13.88 -11.98
C ALA A 195 9.93 13.74 -11.55
N SER A 196 9.53 14.35 -10.43
CA SER A 196 8.11 14.47 -10.06
C SER A 196 7.26 15.01 -11.22
N GLY A 197 6.03 14.50 -11.36
CA GLY A 197 5.11 14.83 -12.46
C GLY A 197 5.46 14.19 -13.81
N LYS A 198 6.37 13.20 -13.84
CA LYS A 198 6.68 12.40 -15.02
C LYS A 198 6.32 10.94 -14.78
N ALA A 199 5.76 10.31 -15.81
CA ALA A 199 5.39 8.90 -15.77
C ALA A 199 6.58 7.99 -15.44
N LEU A 200 6.39 7.12 -14.46
CA LEU A 200 7.37 6.12 -14.06
C LEU A 200 7.39 4.96 -15.08
N PRO A 201 8.57 4.48 -15.49
CA PRO A 201 8.68 3.41 -16.49
C PRO A 201 8.29 2.03 -15.95
N CYS A 202 8.32 1.82 -14.64
CA CYS A 202 8.02 0.53 -14.00
C CYS A 202 7.62 0.68 -12.54
N SER A 203 6.88 -0.31 -12.04
CA SER A 203 6.60 -0.43 -10.61
C SER A 203 7.82 -0.95 -9.85
N GLY A 204 8.01 -0.48 -8.64
CA GLY A 204 9.14 -0.89 -7.81
C GLY A 204 9.42 0.08 -6.68
N ILE A 205 10.59 -0.07 -6.06
CA ILE A 205 11.06 0.82 -5.01
C ILE A 205 11.94 1.90 -5.63
N TRP A 206 11.54 3.14 -5.41
CA TRP A 206 12.20 4.35 -5.87
C TRP A 206 12.64 5.20 -4.69
N GLU A 207 13.80 5.84 -4.78
CA GLU A 207 14.35 6.69 -3.71
C GLU A 207 14.60 8.10 -4.24
N PRO A 208 14.17 9.16 -3.52
CA PRO A 208 14.53 10.53 -3.83
C PRO A 208 16.05 10.71 -3.75
N VAL A 209 16.65 11.39 -4.72
CA VAL A 209 18.10 11.61 -4.78
C VAL A 209 18.48 13.04 -5.14
N GLU A 210 19.64 13.46 -4.67
CA GLU A 210 20.26 14.70 -5.13
C GLU A 210 21.00 14.45 -6.46
N LEU A 211 20.62 15.19 -7.50
CA LEU A 211 21.41 15.24 -8.73
C LEU A 211 22.48 16.32 -8.62
N PRO A 212 23.74 16.06 -9.02
CA PRO A 212 24.75 17.10 -9.04
C PRO A 212 24.32 18.23 -9.98
N MET A 213 24.28 19.46 -9.47
CA MET A 213 23.97 20.64 -10.27
C MET A 213 24.92 20.70 -11.47
N ARG A 214 24.38 20.50 -12.67
CA ARG A 214 25.14 20.76 -13.89
C ARG A 214 25.24 22.27 -14.06
N LYS A 215 26.46 22.80 -14.01
CA LYS A 215 26.76 24.16 -14.50
C LYS A 215 26.57 24.17 -16.02
N CYS A 216 25.34 24.30 -16.52
CA CYS A 216 25.10 24.43 -17.95
C CYS A 216 25.23 25.90 -18.36
N ALA A 217 26.14 26.15 -19.32
CA ALA A 217 26.16 27.36 -20.14
C ALA A 217 24.81 27.54 -20.88
N PRO A 218 24.43 28.77 -21.27
CA PRO A 218 23.09 29.08 -21.77
C PRO A 218 22.89 28.43 -23.15
N SER A 219 22.23 27.28 -23.17
CA SER A 219 21.88 26.56 -24.40
C SER A 219 20.37 26.39 -24.47
N LEU A 220 19.76 26.98 -25.50
CA LEU A 220 18.33 26.96 -25.82
C LEU A 220 17.82 25.61 -26.35
N PHE A 221 18.61 24.55 -26.24
CA PHE A 221 18.19 23.18 -26.51
C PHE A 221 18.53 22.32 -25.29
N SER A 222 17.62 22.27 -24.31
CA SER A 222 17.74 21.36 -23.18
C SER A 222 17.42 19.94 -23.65
N ARG A 223 18.43 19.20 -24.15
CA ARG A 223 18.36 17.74 -24.02
C ARG A 223 18.30 17.43 -22.53
N SER A 224 17.29 16.66 -22.12
CA SER A 224 17.23 16.05 -20.79
C SER A 224 18.58 15.39 -20.52
N ALA A 225 19.33 15.95 -19.58
CA ALA A 225 20.63 15.44 -19.20
C ALA A 225 20.43 14.07 -18.54
N GLU A 226 21.04 13.03 -19.10
CA GLU A 226 21.08 11.71 -18.44
C GLU A 226 21.73 11.86 -17.05
N ALA A 227 21.12 11.22 -16.05
CA ALA A 227 21.67 11.17 -14.71
C ALA A 227 23.07 10.54 -14.76
N PRO A 228 24.05 11.02 -13.97
CA PRO A 228 25.37 10.41 -13.96
C PRO A 228 25.27 8.96 -13.47
N ASP A 229 26.14 8.09 -13.98
CA ASP A 229 26.30 6.73 -13.46
C ASP A 229 26.94 6.75 -12.06
N GLY A 230 26.70 5.70 -11.29
CA GLY A 230 27.24 5.54 -9.93
C GLY A 230 26.32 6.06 -8.81
N PRO A 231 26.82 6.10 -7.57
CA PRO A 231 25.99 6.40 -6.40
C PRO A 231 25.49 7.84 -6.41
N LEU A 232 24.23 8.02 -6.02
CA LEU A 232 23.60 9.32 -5.83
C LEU A 232 23.21 9.48 -4.36
N PRO A 233 23.47 10.64 -3.72
CA PRO A 233 23.07 10.88 -2.34
C PRO A 233 21.54 10.80 -2.19
N PRO A 234 21.01 10.07 -1.19
CA PRO A 234 19.59 10.12 -0.88
C PRO A 234 19.16 11.53 -0.47
N ALA A 235 18.00 11.97 -0.96
CA ALA A 235 17.37 13.25 -0.66
C ALA A 235 16.04 13.10 0.10
N GLY A 236 15.66 11.87 0.45
CA GLY A 236 14.40 11.57 1.11
C GLY A 236 14.22 10.07 1.34
N CYS A 237 12.98 9.68 1.64
CA CYS A 237 12.63 8.29 1.95
C CYS A 237 12.19 7.52 0.69
N MET A 238 12.65 6.27 0.58
CA MET A 238 12.22 5.40 -0.51
C MET A 238 10.74 5.02 -0.42
N ASN A 239 10.09 4.84 -1.57
CA ASN A 239 8.68 4.51 -1.69
C ASN A 239 8.46 3.42 -2.74
N TYR A 240 7.41 2.62 -2.58
CA TYR A 240 6.94 1.76 -3.66
C TYR A 240 6.07 2.60 -4.59
N LEU A 241 6.47 2.76 -5.85
CA LEU A 241 5.76 3.56 -6.84
C LEU A 241 5.34 2.71 -8.04
N HIS A 242 4.35 3.19 -8.80
CA HIS A 242 3.66 2.41 -9.83
C HIS A 242 4.06 2.84 -11.25
N GLY A 243 4.43 1.87 -12.09
CA GLY A 243 4.70 2.13 -13.50
C GLY A 243 3.45 2.65 -14.22
N GLY A 244 3.64 3.66 -15.07
CA GLY A 244 2.58 4.37 -15.78
C GLY A 244 1.93 5.51 -15.00
N SER A 245 2.13 5.58 -13.68
CA SER A 245 1.71 6.72 -12.85
C SER A 245 2.78 7.80 -12.83
N ASP A 246 2.36 9.04 -12.62
CA ASP A 246 3.30 10.16 -12.47
C ASP A 246 4.05 10.03 -11.13
N ALA A 247 5.36 10.29 -11.16
CA ALA A 247 6.16 10.30 -9.96
C ALA A 247 5.69 11.41 -9.00
N PRO A 248 5.42 11.12 -7.72
CA PRO A 248 4.84 12.09 -6.79
C PRO A 248 5.87 13.13 -6.32
N THR A 249 5.40 14.17 -5.63
CA THR A 249 6.22 15.02 -4.74
C THR A 249 6.58 14.25 -3.46
N ILE A 250 7.39 14.85 -2.59
CA ILE A 250 7.63 14.35 -1.23
C ILE A 250 7.25 15.43 -0.22
N GLU A 251 6.83 15.02 0.98
CA GLU A 251 6.74 15.92 2.12
C GLU A 251 8.10 16.03 2.82
N VAL A 252 8.47 17.25 3.17
CA VAL A 252 9.63 17.57 4.00
C VAL A 252 9.15 18.36 5.20
N PHE A 253 9.61 17.97 6.39
CA PHE A 253 9.35 18.71 7.63
C PHE A 253 10.39 19.79 7.80
N ASP A 254 9.93 21.01 8.10
CA ASP A 254 10.82 22.10 8.42
C ASP A 254 11.23 22.19 9.90
N ALA A 255 12.02 23.21 10.25
CA ALA A 255 12.52 23.37 11.61
C ALA A 255 11.41 23.69 12.64
N ASP A 256 10.24 24.14 12.15
CA ASP A 256 9.05 24.46 12.92
C ASP A 256 7.97 23.37 12.78
N ASP A 257 8.33 22.18 12.26
CA ASP A 257 7.45 21.07 11.91
C ASP A 257 6.36 21.43 10.86
N GLU A 258 6.54 22.51 10.09
CA GLU A 258 5.68 22.78 8.93
C GLU A 258 5.98 21.79 7.80
N ILE A 259 4.91 21.35 7.12
CA ILE A 259 5.01 20.39 6.01
C ILE A 259 5.11 21.16 4.70
N GLU A 260 6.21 20.96 3.98
CA GLU A 260 6.41 21.46 2.62
C GLU A 260 6.39 20.30 1.61
N GLU A 261 5.59 20.44 0.54
CA GLU A 261 5.64 19.52 -0.60
C GLU A 261 6.71 19.95 -1.60
N VAL A 262 7.67 19.07 -1.84
CA VAL A 262 8.84 19.36 -2.67
C VAL A 262 8.88 18.41 -3.87
N ALA A 263 9.02 18.99 -5.06
CA ALA A 263 9.31 18.22 -6.28
C ALA A 263 10.73 17.66 -6.23
N THR A 264 10.90 16.39 -6.58
CA THR A 264 12.17 15.68 -6.42
C THR A 264 12.57 14.88 -7.66
N GLN A 265 13.72 14.20 -7.57
CA GLN A 265 14.23 13.27 -8.56
C GLN A 265 14.21 11.87 -7.95
N TRP A 266 13.41 10.98 -8.53
CA TRP A 266 13.26 9.61 -8.08
C TRP A 266 14.20 8.68 -8.83
N ARG A 267 15.09 8.00 -8.11
CA ARG A 267 15.97 6.97 -8.65
C ARG A 267 15.37 5.60 -8.42
N LEU A 268 15.31 4.76 -9.46
CA LEU A 268 14.90 3.37 -9.31
C LEU A 268 15.96 2.59 -8.52
N ILE A 269 15.59 2.05 -7.36
CA ILE A 269 16.46 1.21 -6.53
C ILE A 269 16.22 -0.26 -6.84
N TRP A 270 14.96 -0.65 -7.02
CA TRP A 270 14.59 -2.03 -7.30
C TRP A 270 13.32 -2.08 -8.14
N LYS A 271 13.38 -2.79 -9.27
CA LYS A 271 12.24 -3.06 -10.14
C LYS A 271 11.49 -4.30 -9.64
N ASP A 272 10.17 -4.19 -9.49
CA ASP A 272 9.35 -5.31 -9.03
C ASP A 272 8.95 -6.23 -10.18
N ASP A 273 9.91 -7.07 -10.60
CA ASP A 273 9.73 -8.10 -11.62
C ASP A 273 9.30 -9.46 -11.04
N ARG A 274 8.94 -9.51 -9.74
CA ARG A 274 8.50 -10.77 -9.11
C ARG A 274 7.30 -11.37 -9.84
N TYR A 275 7.26 -12.70 -9.84
CA TYR A 275 6.19 -13.55 -10.38
C TYR A 275 6.02 -13.54 -11.90
N LEU A 276 6.83 -12.78 -12.65
CA LEU A 276 6.82 -12.82 -14.13
C LEU A 276 7.25 -14.20 -14.67
N ASP A 277 8.09 -14.92 -13.94
CA ASP A 277 8.51 -16.29 -14.25
C ASP A 277 7.60 -17.37 -13.60
N GLY A 278 6.54 -16.96 -12.92
CA GLY A 278 5.61 -17.84 -12.20
C GLY A 278 6.12 -18.33 -10.83
N SER A 279 7.32 -17.91 -10.40
CA SER A 279 7.89 -18.29 -9.09
C SER A 279 7.55 -17.27 -8.00
N ILE A 280 7.40 -17.75 -6.75
CA ILE A 280 7.32 -16.91 -5.55
C ILE A 280 8.73 -16.91 -4.93
N PRO A 281 9.34 -15.74 -4.66
CA PRO A 281 10.66 -15.70 -4.04
C PRO A 281 10.69 -16.37 -2.66
N ASP A 282 11.75 -17.16 -2.39
CA ASP A 282 11.92 -17.87 -1.11
C ASP A 282 11.90 -16.93 0.11
N GLU A 283 12.34 -15.68 -0.05
CA GLU A 283 12.32 -14.69 1.03
C GLU A 283 10.90 -14.44 1.57
N GLU A 284 9.85 -14.65 0.77
CA GLU A 284 8.48 -14.38 1.21
C GLU A 284 8.00 -15.36 2.26
N SER A 285 8.51 -16.61 2.28
CA SER A 285 8.14 -17.58 3.30
C SER A 285 8.63 -17.19 4.69
N ALA A 286 9.58 -16.26 4.77
CA ALA A 286 10.10 -15.72 6.03
C ALA A 286 9.38 -14.44 6.49
N TYR A 287 8.43 -13.91 5.70
CA TYR A 287 7.69 -12.71 6.09
C TYR A 287 6.76 -13.00 7.26
N THR A 288 6.91 -12.23 8.34
CA THR A 288 6.07 -12.28 9.53
C THR A 288 5.19 -11.05 9.59
N PHE A 289 3.91 -11.24 9.90
CA PHE A 289 2.94 -10.15 10.03
C PHE A 289 2.48 -10.06 11.50
N PRO A 290 2.26 -8.84 12.02
CA PRO A 290 1.80 -8.63 13.39
C PRO A 290 0.40 -9.21 13.65
#